data_AF-A0A1J3DL49-F1
#
_entry.id   AF-A0A1J3DL49-F1
#
_cell.length_a   1.000
_cell.length_b   1.000
_cell.length_c   1.000
_cell.angle_alpha   90.00
_cell.angle_beta   90.00
_cell.angle_gamma   90.00
#
_symmetry.space_group_name_H-M   'P 1'
#
loop_
_entity.id
_entity.type
_entity.pdbx_description
1 polymer ?
#
loop_
_entity_poly.entity_id
_entity_poly.type
_entity_poly.pdbx_seq_one_letter_code
_entity_poly.pdbx_strand_id
1 'polypeptide(L)' 'KIHCQIVKVASPDNIVLTGLLDMYAKCGEIKSAHRVFEELTLRNVVSWTSMIAGYVKNDLQGEGLALFNRMREESVSG' A
#
# COMPACT_ATOMS: atom_id res chain seq x y z
N LYS A 1 10.89 12.60 -15.59
CA LYS A 1 10.44 14.00 -15.40
C LYS A 1 8.94 13.94 -15.19
N ILE A 2 8.31 14.29 -14.08
CA ILE A 2 8.61 14.94 -12.79
C ILE A 2 7.64 14.19 -11.83
N HIS A 3 7.99 13.83 -10.59
CA HIS A 3 7.39 14.43 -9.38
C HIS A 3 7.90 13.63 -8.18
N CYS A 4 9.20 13.82 -7.91
CA CYS A 4 9.74 13.63 -6.58
C CYS A 4 9.27 14.83 -5.74
N GLN A 5 8.63 14.55 -4.60
CA GLN A 5 8.24 15.43 -3.49
C GLN A 5 6.77 15.31 -3.13
N ILE A 6 6.52 15.44 -1.82
CA ILE A 6 5.30 15.15 -1.04
C ILE A 6 5.35 13.67 -0.60
N VAL A 7 5.73 13.35 0.64
CA VAL A 7 5.08 13.77 1.88
C VAL A 7 6.10 14.00 2.99
N LYS A 8 6.36 15.27 3.30
CA LYS A 8 6.73 15.69 4.65
C LYS A 8 5.64 16.67 5.08
N VAL A 9 5.01 16.38 6.21
CA VAL A 9 4.07 17.22 6.97
C VAL A 9 2.58 17.14 6.52
N ALA A 10 1.76 16.75 7.49
CA ALA A 10 0.29 16.69 7.55
C ALA A 10 -0.41 15.54 6.77
N SER A 11 -1.28 14.80 7.47
CA SER A 11 -2.07 13.64 6.99
C SER A 11 -2.46 13.74 5.51
N PRO A 12 -1.99 12.83 4.62
CA PRO A 12 -2.47 12.81 3.25
C PRO A 12 -3.89 12.22 3.26
N ASP A 13 -4.87 13.02 2.85
CA ASP A 13 -6.22 12.55 2.60
C ASP A 13 -6.19 11.28 1.73
N ASN A 14 -7.10 10.34 2.03
CA ASN A 14 -7.26 9.02 1.39
C ASN A 14 -7.08 9.03 -0.15
N ILE A 15 -7.43 10.13 -0.80
CA ILE A 15 -7.34 10.36 -2.24
C ILE A 15 -5.87 10.35 -2.74
N VAL A 16 -4.93 10.93 -1.99
CA VAL A 16 -3.50 10.99 -2.35
C VAL A 16 -2.87 9.60 -2.25
N LEU A 17 -3.24 8.83 -1.23
CA LEU A 17 -2.83 7.43 -1.05
C LEU A 17 -3.41 6.52 -2.13
N THR A 18 -4.67 6.73 -2.53
CA THR A 18 -5.33 5.94 -3.58
C THR A 18 -4.65 6.17 -4.95
N GLY A 19 -4.26 7.41 -5.26
CA GLY A 19 -3.51 7.73 -6.47
C GLY A 19 -2.08 7.16 -6.47
N LEU A 20 -1.39 7.18 -5.33
CA LEU A 20 -0.05 6.59 -5.20
C LEU A 20 -0.09 5.06 -5.34
N LEU A 21 -1.09 4.40 -4.78
CA LEU A 21 -1.27 2.96 -4.90
C LEU A 21 -1.66 2.52 -6.32
N ASP A 22 -2.55 3.26 -7.00
CA ASP A 22 -2.86 2.99 -8.42
C ASP A 22 -1.61 3.19 -9.33
N MET A 23 -0.74 4.15 -8.99
CA MET A 23 0.51 4.42 -9.70
C MET A 23 1.59 3.36 -9.44
N TYR A 24 1.82 2.96 -8.18
CA TYR A 24 2.78 1.90 -7.84
C TYR A 24 2.36 0.53 -8.37
N ALA A 25 1.05 0.21 -8.37
CA ALA A 25 0.53 -1.04 -8.92
C ALA A 25 0.69 -1.15 -10.46
N LYS A 26 0.81 -0.02 -11.16
CA LYS A 26 0.94 0.02 -12.63
C LYS A 26 2.40 -0.01 -13.14
N CYS A 27 3.40 0.09 -12.26
CA CYS A 27 4.81 0.26 -12.67
C CYS A 27 5.77 -0.91 -12.33
N GLY A 28 5.30 -2.04 -11.79
CA GLY A 28 6.18 -3.19 -11.51
C GLY A 28 7.12 -3.04 -10.30
N GLU A 29 7.01 -1.93 -9.56
CA GLU A 29 7.86 -1.55 -8.43
C GLU A 29 7.24 -1.94 -7.08
N ILE A 30 6.70 -3.17 -6.98
CA ILE A 30 5.96 -3.65 -5.80
C ILE A 30 6.80 -3.63 -4.51
N LYS A 31 8.13 -3.79 -4.64
CA LYS A 31 9.07 -3.73 -3.50
C LYS A 31 9.15 -2.33 -2.89
N SER A 32 9.18 -1.30 -3.74
CA SER A 32 9.19 0.10 -3.32
C SER A 32 7.87 0.49 -2.66
N ALA A 33 6.75 0.00 -3.21
CA ALA A 33 5.42 0.17 -2.63
C ALA A 33 5.31 -0.48 -1.24
N HIS A 34 5.84 -1.69 -1.07
CA HIS A 34 5.85 -2.40 0.21
C HIS A 34 6.63 -1.64 1.28
N ARG A 35 7.78 -1.05 0.91
CA ARG A 35 8.57 -0.25 1.85
C ARG A 35 7.80 0.97 2.35
N VAL A 36 7.13 1.69 1.45
CA VAL A 36 6.26 2.83 1.84
C VAL A 36 5.11 2.36 2.72
N PHE A 37 4.51 1.21 2.41
CA PHE A 37 3.46 0.60 3.22
C PHE A 37 3.91 0.24 4.64
N GLU A 38 5.16 -0.19 4.83
CA GLU A 38 5.73 -0.45 6.16
C GLU A 38 6.08 0.83 6.94
N GLU A 39 6.33 1.95 6.24
CA GLU A 39 6.58 3.25 6.86
C GLU A 39 5.27 3.98 7.29
N LEU A 40 4.10 3.47 6.89
CA LEU A 40 2.80 4.03 7.31
C LEU A 40 2.55 3.81 8.81
N THR A 41 2.46 4.91 9.56
CA THR A 41 2.18 4.88 11.00
C THR A 41 0.74 4.44 11.31
N LEU A 42 -0.18 4.70 10.39
CA LEU A 42 -1.58 4.26 10.47
C LEU A 42 -1.97 3.60 9.15
N ARG A 43 -2.15 2.27 9.18
CA ARG A 43 -2.64 1.49 8.04
C ARG A 43 -4.15 1.34 8.14
N ASN A 44 -4.88 1.89 7.16
CA ASN A 44 -6.32 1.73 7.04
C ASN A 44 -6.68 0.66 5.99
N VAL A 45 -7.95 0.28 5.92
CA VAL A 45 -8.44 -0.75 4.96
C VAL A 45 -7.99 -0.46 3.53
N VAL A 46 -8.02 0.80 3.10
CA VAL A 46 -7.61 1.21 1.75
C VAL A 46 -6.12 0.90 1.49
N SER A 47 -5.24 1.20 2.44
CA SER A 47 -3.80 0.91 2.32
C SER A 47 -3.51 -0.59 2.19
N TRP A 48 -4.20 -1.43 2.98
CA TRP A 48 -4.09 -2.88 2.92
C TRP A 48 -4.58 -3.45 1.60
N THR A 49 -5.83 -3.12 1.22
CA THR A 49 -6.45 -3.66 0.00
C THR A 49 -5.67 -3.31 -1.25
N SER A 50 -5.06 -2.13 -1.27
CA SER A 50 -4.29 -1.67 -2.41
C SER A 50 -2.94 -2.37 -2.52
N MET A 51 -2.26 -2.64 -1.39
CA MET A 51 -1.01 -3.41 -1.38
C MET A 51 -1.26 -4.88 -1.77
N ILE A 52 -2.35 -5.48 -1.28
CA ILE A 52 -2.79 -6.83 -1.66
C ILE A 52 -3.06 -6.90 -3.17
N ALA A 53 -3.82 -5.94 -3.72
CA ALA A 53 -4.08 -5.88 -5.16
C ALA A 53 -2.80 -5.66 -5.98
N GLY A 54 -1.84 -4.89 -5.46
CA GLY A 54 -0.52 -4.72 -6.06
C GLY A 54 0.25 -6.04 -6.18
N TYR A 55 0.27 -6.84 -5.11
CA TYR A 55 0.91 -8.16 -5.13
C TYR A 55 0.25 -9.11 -6.14
N VAL A 56 -1.09 -9.15 -6.17
CA VAL A 56 -1.83 -9.99 -7.13
C VAL A 56 -1.56 -9.59 -8.59
N LYS A 57 -1.45 -8.29 -8.88
CA LYS A 57 -1.13 -7.76 -10.23
C LYS A 57 0.30 -8.01 -10.67
N ASN A 58 1.22 -8.34 -9.75
CA ASN A 58 2.62 -8.62 -10.04
C ASN A 58 2.95 -10.12 -9.98
N ASP A 59 1.93 -10.99 -10.08
CA ASP A 59 2.07 -12.45 -9.98
C ASP A 59 2.67 -12.95 -8.67
N LEU A 60 2.46 -12.18 -7.59
CA LEU A 60 2.91 -12.48 -6.22
C LEU A 60 1.69 -12.75 -5.33
N GLN A 61 0.80 -13.65 -5.77
CA GLN A 61 -0.47 -13.88 -5.07
C GLN A 61 -0.28 -14.45 -3.66
N GLY A 62 0.81 -15.18 -3.41
CA GLY A 62 1.16 -15.72 -2.08
C GLY A 62 1.44 -14.61 -1.06
N GLU A 63 2.22 -13.62 -1.45
CA GLU A 63 2.53 -12.44 -0.63
C GLU A 63 1.29 -11.58 -0.41
N GLY A 64 0.44 -11.44 -1.44
CA GLY A 64 -0.85 -10.76 -1.30
C GLY A 64 -1.76 -11.44 -0.28
N LEU A 65 -1.82 -12.78 -0.28
CA LEU A 65 -2.62 -13.54 0.68
C LEU A 65 -2.04 -13.45 2.11
N ALA A 66 -0.72 -13.51 2.26
CA ALA A 66 -0.06 -13.32 3.55
C ALA A 66 -0.39 -11.94 4.15
N LEU A 67 -0.37 -10.91 3.30
CA LEU A 67 -0.71 -9.54 3.70
C LEU A 67 -2.18 -9.40 4.09
N PHE A 68 -3.11 -10.09 3.39
CA PHE A 68 -4.52 -10.15 3.77
C PHE A 68 -4.75 -10.80 5.13
N ASN A 69 -4.05 -11.89 5.43
CA ASN A 69 -4.15 -12.55 6.74
C ASN A 69 -3.67 -11.62 7.86
N ARG A 70 -2.55 -10.92 7.65
CA ARG A 70 -2.05 -9.91 8.60
C ARG A 70 -3.06 -8.77 8.81
N MET A 71 -3.70 -8.27 7.76
CA MET A 71 -4.77 -7.27 7.88
C MET A 71 -5.89 -7.76 8.81
N ARG A 72 -6.31 -9.02 8.68
CA ARG A 72 -7.37 -9.61 9.51
C ARG A 72 -6.96 -9.73 10.98
N GLU A 73 -5.73 -10.15 11.24
CA GLU A 73 -5.20 -10.25 12.61
C GLU A 73 -5.13 -8.87 13.30
N GLU A 74 -4.65 -7.86 12.58
CA GLU A 74 -4.58 -6.47 13.09
C GLU A 74 -5.99 -5.84 13.24
N SER A 75 -6.96 -6.20 12.40
CA SER A 75 -8.34 -5.68 12.48
C SER A 75 -9.21 -6.40 13.52
N VAL A 76 -8.87 -7.64 13.89
CA VAL A 76 -9.59 -8.43 14.91
C VAL A 76 -9.05 -8.17 16.32
N SER A 77 -7.85 -7.59 16.43
CA SER A 77 -7.22 -7.24 17.71
C SER A 77 -7.55 -5.82 18.21
N GLY A 78 -8.51 -5.13 17.58
CA GLY A 78 -8.95 -3.76 17.89
C GLY A 78 -10.24 -3.72 18.70
#